data_AF-A0A3D3LMN5-F1
#
_entry.id   AF-A0A3D3LMN5-F1
#
_cell.length_a   1.000
_cell.length_b   1.000
_cell.length_c   1.000
_cell.angle_alpha   90.00
_cell.angle_beta   90.00
_cell.angle_gamma   90.00
#
_symmetry.space_group_name_H-M   'P 1'
#
loop_
_entity.id
_entity.type
_entity.pdbx_description
1 polymer ?
#
loop_
_entity_poly.entity_id
_entity_poly.type
_entity_poly.pdbx_seq_one_letter_code
_entity_poly.pdbx_strand_id
1 'polypeptide(L)'
;MVIWPRAFSLPPQSLYMFQGEFGLNSAIFWQAIHPITLLLFIVVLLLMWKSERRKNVLIALTGYAIILIVTFIYFVPELMSLINTKYELTVNQDLVNRGSTWEMLSIIRLFFLIILAFILYSGLTKDAQRNH
;
A
#
# COMPACT_ATOMS: atom_id res chain seq x y z
N MET A 1 -3.44 -9.34 3.89
CA MET A 1 -2.58 -10.05 2.93
C MET A 1 -2.99 -11.53 2.80
N VAL A 2 -4.29 -11.83 2.77
CA VAL A 2 -4.81 -13.22 2.88
C VAL A 2 -5.11 -13.82 1.50
N ILE A 3 -5.44 -12.98 0.52
CA ILE A 3 -5.86 -13.41 -0.81
C ILE A 3 -4.67 -13.71 -1.74
N TRP A 4 -3.53 -13.02 -1.59
CA TRP A 4 -2.41 -13.09 -2.55
C TRP A 4 -1.73 -14.46 -2.64
N PRO A 5 -1.45 -15.17 -1.52
CA PRO A 5 -0.94 -16.54 -1.61
C PRO A 5 -1.84 -17.48 -2.42
N ARG A 6 -3.17 -17.28 -2.34
CA ARG A 6 -4.13 -18.07 -3.12
C ARG A 6 -4.27 -17.58 -4.56
N ALA A 7 -4.18 -16.28 -4.78
CA ALA A 7 -4.21 -15.68 -6.11
C ALA A 7 -3.05 -16.20 -6.98
N PHE A 8 -1.86 -16.37 -6.39
CA PHE A 8 -0.64 -16.79 -7.11
C PHE A 8 -0.30 -18.28 -6.96
N SER A 9 -1.20 -19.11 -6.43
CA SER A 9 -0.92 -20.54 -6.27
C SER A 9 -0.92 -21.30 -7.60
N LEU A 10 -1.82 -20.96 -8.52
CA LEU A 10 -2.00 -21.63 -9.82
C LEU A 10 -2.39 -20.63 -10.95
N PRO A 11 -1.63 -19.54 -11.18
CA PRO A 11 -1.94 -18.60 -12.24
C PRO A 11 -1.73 -19.22 -13.63
N PRO A 12 -2.57 -18.85 -14.63
CA PRO A 12 -3.61 -17.82 -14.58
C PRO A 12 -4.96 -18.30 -14.02
N GLN A 13 -5.18 -19.61 -13.82
CA GLN A 13 -6.47 -20.14 -13.36
C GLN A 13 -6.95 -19.52 -12.04
N SER A 14 -6.07 -19.43 -11.04
CA SER A 14 -6.40 -18.84 -9.73
C SER A 14 -6.67 -17.33 -9.79
N LEU A 15 -6.21 -16.63 -10.83
CA LEU A 15 -6.42 -15.18 -11.01
C LEU A 15 -7.83 -14.85 -11.50
N TYR A 16 -8.62 -15.86 -11.92
CA TYR A 16 -10.01 -15.69 -12.31
C TYR A 16 -10.88 -15.05 -11.21
N MET A 17 -10.47 -15.15 -9.93
CA MET A 17 -11.16 -14.48 -8.82
C MET A 17 -11.20 -12.94 -8.91
N PHE A 18 -10.38 -12.34 -9.77
CA PHE A 18 -10.36 -10.92 -10.06
C PHE A 18 -11.05 -10.56 -11.39
N GLN A 19 -11.59 -11.56 -12.10
CA GLN A 19 -12.15 -11.43 -13.44
C GLN A 19 -13.66 -11.71 -13.46
N GLY A 20 -14.33 -11.32 -14.53
CA GLY A 20 -15.78 -11.50 -14.70
C GLY A 20 -16.63 -10.46 -13.96
N GLU A 21 -17.95 -10.61 -14.06
CA GLU A 21 -18.95 -9.66 -13.52
C GLU A 21 -18.85 -9.47 -12.00
N PHE A 22 -18.44 -10.51 -11.28
CA PHE A 22 -18.29 -10.52 -9.81
C PHE A 22 -16.83 -10.57 -9.35
N GLY A 23 -15.89 -10.20 -10.23
CA GLY A 23 -14.47 -10.17 -9.91
C GLY A 23 -14.16 -9.21 -8.75
N LEU A 24 -13.22 -9.60 -7.89
CA LEU A 24 -12.79 -8.76 -6.77
C LEU A 24 -12.18 -7.44 -7.25
N ASN A 25 -12.87 -6.32 -7.03
CA ASN A 25 -12.38 -4.99 -7.35
C ASN A 25 -12.02 -4.20 -6.08
N SER A 26 -10.76 -4.34 -5.64
CA SER A 26 -10.24 -3.57 -4.52
C SER A 26 -9.79 -2.14 -4.89
N ALA A 27 -9.72 -1.81 -6.19
CA ALA A 27 -9.19 -0.53 -6.65
C ALA A 27 -10.02 0.65 -6.13
N ILE A 28 -11.34 0.50 -6.06
CA ILE A 28 -12.27 1.52 -5.55
C ILE A 28 -11.89 1.94 -4.12
N PHE A 29 -11.59 0.97 -3.24
CA PHE A 29 -11.17 1.24 -1.87
C PHE A 29 -9.86 2.02 -1.84
N TRP A 30 -8.85 1.57 -2.61
CA TRP A 30 -7.53 2.19 -2.60
C TRP A 30 -7.52 3.60 -3.20
N GLN A 31 -8.29 3.82 -4.26
CA GLN A 31 -8.47 5.13 -4.89
C GLN A 31 -9.08 6.15 -3.92
N ALA A 32 -9.95 5.73 -3.01
CA ALA A 32 -10.52 6.59 -1.99
C ALA A 32 -9.60 6.78 -0.77
N ILE A 33 -8.99 5.70 -0.26
CA ILE A 33 -8.28 5.76 1.04
C ILE A 33 -6.96 6.54 0.96
N HIS A 34 -6.24 6.49 -0.16
CA HIS A 34 -4.98 7.21 -0.33
C HIS A 34 -5.13 8.74 -0.24
N PRO A 35 -6.04 9.40 -1.00
CA PRO A 35 -6.23 10.84 -0.88
C PRO A 35 -6.78 11.24 0.50
N ILE A 36 -7.68 10.43 1.09
CA ILE A 36 -8.17 10.67 2.46
C ILE A 36 -7.00 10.65 3.46
N THR A 37 -6.11 9.66 3.36
CA THR A 37 -4.94 9.54 4.24
C THR A 37 -4.00 10.74 4.10
N LEU A 38 -3.73 11.18 2.87
CA LEU A 38 -2.91 12.37 2.63
C LEU A 38 -3.55 13.63 3.20
N LEU A 39 -4.86 13.80 3.02
CA LEU A 39 -5.60 14.92 3.58
C LEU A 39 -5.49 14.95 5.11
N LEU A 40 -5.66 13.79 5.76
CA LEU A 40 -5.52 13.68 7.21
C LEU A 40 -4.11 14.02 7.68
N PHE A 41 -3.06 13.59 6.96
CA PHE A 41 -1.69 14.00 7.27
C PHE A 41 -1.50 15.52 7.19
N ILE A 42 -2.06 16.17 6.17
CA ILE A 42 -1.98 17.63 6.01
C ILE A 42 -2.68 18.32 7.19
N VAL A 43 -3.90 17.88 7.54
CA VAL A 43 -4.64 18.43 8.69
C VAL A 43 -3.86 18.27 9.99
N VAL A 44 -3.32 17.08 10.26
CA VAL A 44 -2.51 16.83 11.47
C VAL A 44 -1.25 17.70 11.48
N LEU A 45 -0.59 17.87 10.34
CA LEU A 45 0.61 18.71 10.22
C LEU A 45 0.30 20.18 10.52
N LEU A 46 -0.83 20.70 10.04
CA LEU A 46 -1.28 22.05 10.33
C LEU A 46 -1.57 22.24 11.82
N LEU A 47 -2.28 21.29 12.45
CA LEU A 47 -2.58 21.34 13.89
C LEU A 47 -1.30 21.26 14.75
N MET A 48 -0.33 20.45 14.33
CA MET A 48 0.90 20.18 15.08
C MET A 48 2.08 21.09 14.67
N TRP A 49 1.85 22.13 13.85
CA TRP A 49 2.91 22.93 13.22
C TRP A 49 3.89 23.58 14.21
N LYS A 50 3.41 23.97 15.40
CA LYS A 50 4.22 24.59 16.47
C LYS A 50 4.60 23.64 17.61
N SER A 51 4.42 22.33 17.41
CA SER A 51 4.74 21.31 18.41
C SER A 51 6.02 20.54 18.06
N GLU A 52 6.63 19.93 19.06
CA GLU A 52 7.76 19.01 18.89
C GLU A 52 7.38 17.75 18.08
N ARG A 53 6.07 17.51 17.88
CA ARG A 53 5.53 16.40 17.08
C ARG A 53 5.64 16.64 15.58
N ARG A 54 5.87 17.88 15.13
CA ARG A 54 5.94 18.24 13.69
C ARG A 54 6.91 17.36 12.92
N LYS A 55 8.09 17.11 13.48
CA LYS A 55 9.13 16.29 12.83
C LYS A 55 8.65 14.87 12.54
N ASN A 56 7.98 14.24 13.51
CA ASN A 56 7.43 12.89 13.36
C ASN A 56 6.35 12.82 12.28
N VAL A 57 5.44 13.81 12.27
CA VAL A 57 4.39 13.92 11.24
C VAL A 57 5.00 14.13 9.85
N LEU A 58 6.01 14.99 9.71
CA LEU A 58 6.70 15.23 8.43
C LEU A 58 7.43 13.99 7.90
N ILE A 59 8.10 13.24 8.77
CA ILE A 59 8.79 12.00 8.39
C ILE A 59 7.76 10.98 7.89
N ALA A 60 6.67 10.79 8.63
CA ALA A 60 5.61 9.87 8.27
C ALA A 60 4.91 10.25 6.95
N LEU A 61 4.58 11.54 6.76
CA LEU A 61 3.98 12.05 5.53
C LEU A 61 4.91 11.86 4.33
N THR A 62 6.18 12.27 4.45
CA THR A 62 7.15 12.15 3.36
C THR A 62 7.39 10.68 2.99
N GLY A 63 7.57 9.81 3.98
CA GLY A 63 7.74 8.38 3.76
C GLY A 63 6.51 7.75 3.11
N TYR A 64 5.31 8.11 3.56
CA TYR A 64 4.07 7.63 2.96
C TYR A 64 3.92 8.08 1.50
N ALA A 65 4.24 9.34 1.21
CA ALA A 65 4.21 9.87 -0.16
C ALA A 65 5.18 9.13 -1.10
N ILE A 66 6.41 8.85 -0.65
CA ILE A 66 7.38 8.06 -1.43
C ILE A 66 6.83 6.65 -1.70
N ILE A 67 6.30 5.97 -0.68
CA ILE A 67 5.71 4.63 -0.85
C ILE A 67 4.53 4.68 -1.83
N LEU A 68 3.73 5.76 -1.80
CA LEU A 68 2.61 5.93 -2.70
C LEU A 68 3.06 6.11 -4.15
N ILE A 69 4.12 6.90 -4.38
CA ILE A 69 4.74 7.06 -5.71
C ILE A 69 5.23 5.71 -6.24
N VAL A 70 5.99 4.96 -5.44
CA VAL A 70 6.46 3.61 -5.82
C VAL A 70 5.28 2.66 -6.08
N THR A 71 4.21 2.79 -5.28
CA THR A 71 2.98 2.00 -5.46
C THR A 71 2.33 2.26 -6.82
N PHE A 72 2.20 3.51 -7.23
CA PHE A 72 1.60 3.84 -8.52
C PHE A 72 2.51 3.52 -9.71
N ILE A 73 3.84 3.61 -9.56
CA ILE A 73 4.79 3.34 -10.65
C ILE A 73 4.99 1.84 -10.87
N TYR A 74 5.03 1.03 -9.82
CA TYR A 74 5.36 -0.40 -9.93
C TYR A 74 4.20 -1.31 -9.50
N PHE A 75 3.72 -1.17 -8.26
CA PHE A 75 2.81 -2.16 -7.68
C PHE A 75 1.45 -2.22 -8.37
N VAL A 76 0.86 -1.05 -8.69
CA VAL A 76 -0.42 -0.96 -9.40
C VAL A 76 -0.32 -1.52 -10.82
N PRO A 77 0.59 -1.05 -11.69
CA PRO A 77 0.66 -1.57 -13.05
C PRO A 77 1.03 -3.06 -13.11
N GLU A 78 1.96 -3.51 -12.26
CA GLU A 78 2.33 -4.93 -12.22
C GLU A 78 1.15 -5.80 -11.76
N LEU A 79 0.42 -5.38 -10.72
CA LEU A 79 -0.76 -6.11 -10.28
C LEU A 79 -1.82 -6.18 -11.37
N MET A 80 -2.09 -5.05 -12.05
CA MET A 80 -3.07 -5.01 -13.14
C MET A 80 -2.62 -5.90 -14.31
N SER A 81 -1.33 -5.95 -14.63
CA SER A 81 -0.80 -6.86 -15.64
C SER A 81 -1.04 -8.32 -15.26
N LEU A 82 -0.79 -8.69 -14.00
CA LEU A 82 -1.02 -10.05 -13.51
C LEU A 82 -2.51 -10.43 -13.56
N ILE A 83 -3.39 -9.68 -12.90
CA ILE A 83 -4.80 -10.07 -12.72
C ILE A 83 -5.63 -9.99 -14.01
N ASN A 84 -5.20 -9.21 -15.00
CA ASN A 84 -5.85 -9.15 -16.32
C ASN A 84 -5.28 -10.18 -17.33
N THR A 85 -4.38 -11.07 -16.89
CA THR A 85 -3.88 -12.14 -17.77
C THR A 85 -5.02 -13.06 -18.17
N LYS A 86 -5.06 -13.42 -19.46
CA LYS A 86 -6.10 -14.31 -20.00
C LYS A 86 -6.12 -15.63 -19.24
N TYR A 87 -7.32 -16.10 -18.94
CA TYR A 87 -7.54 -17.40 -18.33
C TYR A 87 -7.03 -18.54 -19.23
N GLU A 88 -6.28 -19.46 -18.63
CA GLU A 88 -5.82 -20.71 -19.23
C GLU A 88 -5.77 -21.81 -18.14
N LEU A 89 -5.94 -23.07 -18.56
CA LEU A 89 -5.88 -24.23 -17.65
C LEU A 89 -4.44 -24.65 -17.33
N THR A 90 -3.48 -24.25 -18.16
CA THR A 90 -2.07 -24.54 -17.99
C THR A 90 -1.41 -23.50 -17.09
N VAL A 91 -0.67 -23.97 -16.07
CA VAL A 91 0.09 -23.09 -15.19
C VAL A 91 1.16 -22.36 -15.98
N ASN A 92 1.24 -21.04 -15.81
CA ASN A 92 2.27 -20.21 -16.41
C ASN A 92 3.31 -19.83 -15.34
N GLN A 93 4.53 -20.38 -15.48
CA GLN A 93 5.60 -20.19 -14.50
C GLN A 93 6.09 -18.74 -14.40
N ASP A 94 5.99 -17.95 -15.48
CA ASP A 94 6.34 -16.52 -15.44
C ASP A 94 5.41 -15.76 -14.48
N LEU A 95 4.09 -16.02 -14.56
CA LEU A 95 3.10 -15.41 -13.68
C LEU A 95 3.30 -15.81 -12.21
N VAL A 96 3.68 -17.06 -11.96
CA VAL A 96 4.02 -17.55 -10.61
C VAL A 96 5.20 -16.75 -10.06
N ASN A 97 6.29 -16.64 -10.84
CA ASN A 97 7.50 -15.95 -10.40
C ASN A 97 7.24 -14.46 -10.14
N ARG A 98 6.58 -13.78 -11.07
CA ARG A 98 6.21 -12.37 -10.95
C ARG A 98 5.26 -12.12 -9.78
N GLY A 99 4.25 -12.98 -9.61
CA GLY A 99 3.32 -12.93 -8.47
C GLY A 99 4.04 -13.08 -7.14
N SER A 100 4.96 -14.05 -7.03
CA SER A 100 5.79 -14.25 -5.84
C SER A 100 6.68 -13.05 -5.54
N THR A 101 7.32 -12.47 -6.56
CA THR A 101 8.12 -11.25 -6.40
C THR A 101 7.26 -10.08 -5.93
N TRP A 102 6.10 -9.87 -6.56
CA TRP A 102 5.17 -8.81 -6.19
C TRP A 102 4.66 -8.96 -4.75
N GLU A 103 4.36 -10.20 -4.32
CA GLU A 103 3.93 -10.49 -2.96
C GLU A 103 5.04 -10.19 -1.95
N MET A 104 6.26 -10.69 -2.19
CA MET A 104 7.42 -10.43 -1.33
C MET A 104 7.69 -8.92 -1.18
N LEU A 105 7.71 -8.19 -2.30
CA LEU A 105 7.91 -6.74 -2.29
C LEU A 105 6.76 -6.02 -1.57
N SER A 106 5.53 -6.54 -1.66
CA SER A 106 4.38 -5.99 -0.94
C SER A 106 4.53 -6.16 0.58
N ILE A 107 5.12 -7.26 1.05
CA ILE A 107 5.39 -7.51 2.48
C ILE A 107 6.45 -6.54 2.96
N ILE A 108 7.53 -6.38 2.19
CA ILE A 108 8.61 -5.42 2.49
C ILE A 108 8.04 -4.00 2.57
N ARG A 109 7.21 -3.60 1.60
CA ARG A 109 6.51 -2.31 1.63
C ARG A 109 5.65 -2.13 2.88
N LEU A 110 4.91 -3.17 3.28
CA LEU A 110 4.10 -3.15 4.50
C LEU A 110 4.97 -2.94 5.75
N PHE A 111 6.12 -3.60 5.82
CA PHE A 111 7.07 -3.41 6.91
C PHE A 111 7.53 -1.95 7.03
N PHE A 112 7.86 -1.29 5.91
CA PHE A 112 8.18 0.14 5.92
C PHE A 112 7.01 1.02 6.38
N LEU A 113 5.77 0.72 5.95
CA LEU A 113 4.58 1.42 6.43
C LEU A 113 4.39 1.29 7.94
N ILE A 114 4.66 0.10 8.50
CA ILE A 114 4.62 -0.13 9.95
C ILE A 114 5.68 0.73 10.67
N ILE A 115 6.90 0.80 10.15
CA ILE A 115 7.95 1.67 10.72
C ILE A 115 7.50 3.14 10.72
N LEU A 116 6.93 3.62 9.61
CA LEU A 116 6.43 5.00 9.53
C LEU A 116 5.28 5.24 10.52
N ALA A 117 4.40 4.25 10.73
CA ALA A 117 3.37 4.32 11.74
C ALA A 117 3.98 4.43 13.16
N PHE A 118 4.99 3.62 13.48
CA PHE A 118 5.71 3.74 14.76
C PHE A 118 6.35 5.12 14.94
N ILE A 119 6.97 5.67 13.90
CA ILE A 119 7.55 7.02 13.94
C ILE A 119 6.44 8.06 14.22
N LEU A 120 5.30 7.96 13.53
CA LEU A 120 4.17 8.86 13.76
C LEU A 120 3.67 8.77 15.21
N TYR A 121 3.41 7.55 15.70
CA TYR A 121 2.86 7.32 17.04
C TYR A 121 3.85 7.61 18.16
N SER A 122 5.16 7.43 17.96
CA SER A 122 6.17 7.91 18.91
C SER A 122 6.16 9.43 19.06
N GLY A 123 5.54 10.17 18.13
CA GLY A 123 5.28 11.59 18.32
C GLY A 123 4.28 11.88 19.44
N LEU A 124 3.38 10.94 19.75
CA LEU A 124 2.39 11.12 20.82
C LEU A 124 3.00 11.14 22.22
N THR A 125 4.17 10.51 22.40
CA THR A 125 4.90 10.54 23.68
C THR A 125 5.61 11.87 23.92
N LYS A 126 5.67 12.76 22.92
CA LYS A 126 6.23 14.10 23.05
C LYS A 126 5.16 15.09 23.46
N ASP A 127 5.56 16.12 24.20
CA ASP A 127 4.64 17.17 24.63
C ASP A 127 3.97 17.85 23.44
N ALA A 128 2.65 18.05 23.58
CA ALA A 128 1.85 18.83 22.63
C ALA A 128 2.03 20.34 22.84
N GLN A 129 2.76 20.75 23.90
CA GLN A 129 2.88 22.13 24.32
C GLN A 129 3.54 22.98 23.24
N ARG A 130 2.91 24.13 23.00
CA ARG A 130 3.34 25.13 22.03
C ARG A 130 4.52 25.86 22.67
N ASN A 131 5.74 25.59 22.22
CA ASN A 131 6.91 26.36 22.65
C ASN A 131 6.62 27.84 22.33
N HIS A 132 6.52 28.65 23.38
CA HIS A 132 6.26 30.08 23.33
C HIS A 132 7.51 30.84 22.87
#